data_AF-A0A067M1R1-F1
#
_entry.id   AF-A0A067M1R1-F1
#
_cell.length_a   1.000
_cell.length_b   1.000
_cell.length_c   1.000
_cell.angle_alpha   90.00
_cell.angle_beta   90.00
_cell.angle_gamma   90.00
#
_symmetry.space_group_name_H-M   'P 1'
#
loop_
_entity.id
_entity.type
_entity.pdbx_description
1 polymer ?
#
loop_
_entity_poly.entity_id
_entity_poly.type
_entity_poly.pdbx_seq_one_letter_code
_entity_poly.pdbx_strand_id
1 'polypeptide(L)'
;IKKFISEVLAYDPEHKDLKGGILGVCKGYYGCVECQGRGTLHQHMLVWVHGALSPDKMKERISKVKDEDFCEQLKAFLDDTISTHVPILPEDVSVLSSKHHPCAVRGPSSDLPAEEYEKAHQADLHYLVKKCQTHKHKDTCWKHCKKNEVKTCRFNLDESNTTSETTIDMETGEITLQHLEGSINNYCEVIIEAVCCNIDIKPVLSGAVAKALSFYFTDYITKSTLKSHVAYTALETAVKKMGEFDIKAEDKIAHVKRLLQKCANAMISQQELAGAEVASHLLELEDHFTSHTFNNLYWTSFEHAIEKQDPSPECSKKS
;
A
#
# COMPACT_ATOMS: atom_id res chain seq x y z
N ILE A 1 1.90 14.35 4.18
CA ILE A 1 2.80 13.61 3.26
C ILE A 1 4.11 14.36 3.00
N LYS A 2 4.12 15.60 2.51
CA LYS A 2 5.38 16.35 2.27
C LYS A 2 6.33 16.38 3.48
N LYS A 3 5.78 16.65 4.68
CA LYS A 3 6.54 16.58 5.94
C LYS A 3 7.03 15.17 6.30
N PHE A 4 6.26 14.15 6.00
CA PHE A 4 6.71 12.76 6.17
C PHE A 4 7.93 12.47 5.27
N ILE A 5 7.87 12.90 4.01
CA ILE A 5 8.98 12.73 3.05
C ILE A 5 10.22 13.51 3.49
N SER A 6 10.06 14.77 3.93
CA SER A 6 11.20 15.61 4.28
C SER A 6 11.81 15.30 5.66
N GLU A 7 11.00 14.90 6.65
CA GLU A 7 11.48 14.71 8.03
C GLU A 7 11.67 13.24 8.40
N VAL A 8 10.77 12.34 7.96
CA VAL A 8 10.83 10.91 8.34
C VAL A 8 11.67 10.11 7.37
N LEU A 9 11.47 10.30 6.07
CA LEU A 9 12.33 9.70 5.04
C LEU A 9 13.63 10.47 4.83
N ALA A 10 13.69 11.72 5.32
CA ALA A 10 14.78 12.66 5.10
C ALA A 10 15.24 12.69 3.63
N TYR A 11 14.29 12.75 2.70
CA TYR A 11 14.64 12.78 1.28
C TYR A 11 15.34 14.08 0.90
N ASP A 12 16.59 13.95 0.50
CA ASP A 12 17.39 15.04 -0.06
C ASP A 12 17.44 14.91 -1.60
N PRO A 13 16.82 15.84 -2.35
CA PRO A 13 16.88 15.87 -3.81
C PRO A 13 18.29 16.02 -4.37
N GLU A 14 19.22 16.61 -3.62
CA GLU A 14 20.63 16.77 -4.03
C GLU A 14 21.49 15.56 -3.65
N HIS A 15 20.95 14.62 -2.85
CA HIS A 15 21.63 13.43 -2.34
C HIS A 15 22.97 13.72 -1.64
N LYS A 16 23.08 14.87 -0.97
CA LYS A 16 24.23 15.29 -0.17
C LYS A 16 24.14 14.78 1.27
N ASP A 17 22.94 14.65 1.82
CA ASP A 17 22.75 14.04 3.14
C ASP A 17 22.96 12.52 3.08
N LEU A 18 24.00 12.07 3.80
CA LEU A 18 24.36 10.66 3.91
C LEU A 18 23.89 10.04 5.23
N LYS A 19 23.31 10.81 6.16
CA LYS A 19 22.69 10.25 7.38
C LYS A 19 21.41 9.52 7.03
N GLY A 20 20.60 10.10 6.13
CA GLY A 20 19.32 9.54 5.71
C GLY A 20 18.25 9.64 6.80
N GLY A 21 17.07 9.09 6.48
CA GLY A 21 15.91 9.06 7.38
C GLY A 21 15.79 7.71 8.09
N ILE A 22 14.60 7.43 8.61
CA ILE A 22 14.35 6.19 9.40
C ILE A 22 14.61 4.90 8.61
N LEU A 23 14.43 4.94 7.29
CA LEU A 23 14.68 3.79 6.40
C LEU A 23 16.10 3.81 5.81
N GLY A 24 16.97 4.71 6.27
CA GLY A 24 18.28 5.01 5.68
C GLY A 24 18.22 6.11 4.61
N VAL A 25 19.26 6.18 3.76
CA VAL A 25 19.38 7.24 2.74
C VAL A 25 18.37 7.01 1.61
N CYS A 26 17.30 7.80 1.58
CA CYS A 26 16.27 7.74 0.55
C CYS A 26 16.84 8.23 -0.81
N LYS A 27 16.89 7.34 -1.81
CA LYS A 27 17.29 7.66 -3.19
C LYS A 27 16.12 8.06 -4.07
N GLY A 28 14.91 7.65 -3.72
CA GLY A 28 13.73 8.09 -4.41
C GLY A 28 12.46 7.54 -3.79
N TYR A 29 11.34 8.10 -4.21
CA TYR A 29 10.03 7.63 -3.81
C TYR A 29 8.99 7.89 -4.89
N TYR A 30 7.93 7.11 -4.82
CA TYR A 30 6.69 7.35 -5.53
C TYR A 30 5.55 6.97 -4.59
N GLY A 31 4.54 7.83 -4.44
CA GLY A 31 3.34 7.46 -3.71
C GLY A 31 2.09 8.06 -4.30
N CYS A 32 0.98 7.35 -4.17
CA CYS A 32 -0.34 7.77 -4.62
C CYS A 32 -1.35 7.70 -3.47
N VAL A 33 -2.23 8.70 -3.44
CA VAL A 33 -3.38 8.80 -2.54
C VAL A 33 -4.56 8.16 -3.25
N GLU A 34 -5.18 7.16 -2.64
CA GLU A 34 -6.45 6.63 -3.10
C GLU A 34 -7.54 6.84 -2.05
N CYS A 35 -8.78 7.03 -2.51
CA CYS A 35 -9.94 6.85 -1.66
C CYS A 35 -10.52 5.45 -1.88
N GLN A 36 -10.47 4.61 -0.85
CA GLN A 36 -11.13 3.31 -0.93
C GLN A 36 -12.64 3.45 -0.72
N GLY A 37 -13.40 2.46 -1.16
CA GLY A 37 -14.87 2.43 -1.03
C GLY A 37 -15.44 2.41 0.40
N ARG A 38 -14.62 2.69 1.41
CA ARG A 38 -14.97 2.94 2.82
C ARG A 38 -14.87 4.42 3.22
N GLY A 39 -14.48 5.30 2.30
CA GLY A 39 -14.52 6.75 2.46
C GLY A 39 -13.31 7.39 3.13
N THR A 40 -12.25 6.63 3.38
CA THR A 40 -10.98 7.13 3.93
C THR A 40 -9.91 7.20 2.86
N LEU A 41 -9.06 8.22 2.95
CA LEU A 41 -7.86 8.36 2.13
C LEU A 41 -6.78 7.41 2.63
N HIS A 42 -6.09 6.76 1.71
CA HIS A 42 -4.96 5.88 1.97
C HIS A 42 -3.81 6.27 1.07
N GLN A 43 -2.59 6.17 1.58
CA GLN A 43 -1.38 6.38 0.80
C GLN A 43 -0.71 5.03 0.56
N HIS A 44 -0.41 4.73 -0.70
CA HIS A 44 0.54 3.67 -1.07
C HIS A 44 1.83 4.33 -1.50
N MET A 45 2.97 3.90 -0.97
CA MET A 45 4.27 4.49 -1.28
C MET A 45 5.35 3.42 -1.50
N LEU A 46 6.13 3.58 -2.56
CA LEU A 46 7.38 2.90 -2.81
C LEU A 46 8.53 3.83 -2.41
N VAL A 47 9.49 3.32 -1.66
CA VAL A 47 10.69 4.04 -1.23
C VAL A 47 11.91 3.25 -1.65
N TRP A 48 12.81 3.88 -2.39
CA TRP A 48 14.10 3.32 -2.77
C TRP A 48 15.16 3.82 -1.81
N VAL A 49 15.84 2.90 -1.14
CA VAL A 49 16.90 3.18 -0.17
C VAL A 49 18.25 2.92 -0.81
N HIS A 50 19.25 3.75 -0.50
CA HIS A 50 20.62 3.54 -0.93
C HIS A 50 21.15 2.18 -0.47
N GLY A 51 21.89 1.49 -1.34
CA GLY A 51 22.43 0.17 -1.03
C GLY A 51 21.42 -0.99 -1.19
N ALA A 52 20.13 -0.70 -1.39
CA ALA A 52 19.15 -1.73 -1.72
C ALA A 52 19.49 -2.35 -3.09
N LEU A 53 19.84 -3.64 -3.08
CA LEU A 53 20.15 -4.39 -4.29
C LEU A 53 18.87 -4.67 -5.08
N SER A 54 19.00 -4.76 -6.41
CA SER A 54 17.91 -5.35 -7.21
C SER A 54 17.71 -6.80 -6.79
N PRO A 55 16.50 -7.36 -6.96
CA PRO A 55 16.24 -8.74 -6.55
C PRO A 55 17.20 -9.78 -7.14
N ASP A 56 17.64 -9.60 -8.39
CA ASP A 56 18.61 -10.50 -9.02
C ASP A 56 19.99 -10.42 -8.36
N LYS A 57 20.44 -9.19 -8.04
CA LYS A 57 21.71 -8.97 -7.33
C LYS A 57 21.64 -9.47 -5.89
N MET A 58 20.48 -9.32 -5.24
CA MET A 58 20.23 -9.87 -3.91
C MET A 58 20.34 -11.39 -3.93
N LYS A 59 19.63 -12.05 -4.86
CA LYS A 59 19.70 -13.50 -5.03
C LYS A 59 21.10 -13.99 -5.41
N GLU A 60 21.81 -13.27 -6.26
CA GLU A 60 23.20 -13.60 -6.59
C GLU A 60 24.11 -13.53 -5.35
N ARG A 61 24.03 -12.44 -4.58
CA ARG A 61 24.85 -12.24 -3.39
C ARG A 61 24.56 -13.26 -2.29
N ILE A 62 23.29 -13.59 -2.09
CA ILE A 62 22.86 -14.58 -1.08
C ILE A 62 23.17 -16.00 -1.57
N SER A 63 22.68 -16.39 -2.75
CA SER A 63 22.66 -17.80 -3.14
C SER A 63 23.86 -18.29 -3.92
N LYS A 64 24.51 -17.42 -4.70
CA LYS A 64 25.70 -17.78 -5.48
C LYS A 64 26.97 -17.46 -4.72
N VAL A 65 27.07 -16.25 -4.19
CA VAL A 65 28.26 -15.79 -3.45
C VAL A 65 28.28 -16.32 -2.02
N LYS A 66 27.11 -16.62 -1.44
CA LYS A 66 26.97 -17.08 -0.05
C LYS A 66 27.59 -16.09 0.95
N ASP A 67 27.33 -14.80 0.73
CA ASP A 67 27.85 -13.71 1.57
C ASP A 67 27.12 -13.67 2.92
N GLU A 68 27.67 -14.37 3.92
CA GLU A 68 27.09 -14.50 5.26
C GLU A 68 27.07 -13.16 6.01
N ASP A 69 28.14 -12.37 5.95
CA ASP A 69 28.22 -11.05 6.57
C ASP A 69 27.12 -10.11 6.05
N PHE A 70 26.86 -10.14 4.75
CA PHE A 70 25.76 -9.39 4.15
C PHE A 70 24.39 -9.87 4.66
N CYS A 71 24.19 -11.18 4.76
CA CYS A 71 22.95 -11.76 5.27
C CYS A 71 22.69 -11.34 6.72
N GLU A 72 23.70 -11.36 7.59
CA GLU A 72 23.57 -10.91 8.98
C GLU A 72 23.24 -9.42 9.07
N GLN A 73 23.91 -8.57 8.29
CA GLN A 73 23.62 -7.14 8.24
C GLN A 73 22.20 -6.84 7.71
N LEU A 74 21.76 -7.59 6.69
CA LEU A 74 20.41 -7.45 6.13
C LEU A 74 19.34 -7.85 7.16
N LYS A 75 19.54 -8.96 7.89
CA LYS A 75 18.64 -9.38 8.98
C LYS A 75 18.56 -8.30 10.06
N ALA A 76 19.72 -7.83 10.55
CA ALA A 76 19.77 -6.80 11.57
C ALA A 76 19.05 -5.51 11.13
N PHE A 77 19.24 -5.08 9.89
CA PHE A 77 18.53 -3.92 9.35
C PHE A 77 17.00 -4.13 9.30
N LEU A 78 16.54 -5.30 8.86
CA LEU A 78 15.12 -5.61 8.76
C LEU A 78 14.45 -5.69 10.13
N ASP A 79 15.09 -6.36 11.08
CA ASP A 79 14.58 -6.54 12.44
C ASP A 79 14.60 -5.23 13.26
N ASP A 80 15.53 -4.32 12.98
CA ASP A 80 15.57 -2.96 13.54
C ASP A 80 14.49 -2.05 12.95
N THR A 81 14.18 -2.22 11.65
CA THR A 81 13.25 -1.34 10.93
C THR A 81 11.78 -1.76 11.09
N ILE A 82 11.52 -3.08 11.20
CA ILE A 82 10.18 -3.66 11.07
C ILE A 82 9.80 -4.40 12.36
N SER A 83 8.88 -3.81 13.11
CA SER A 83 8.24 -4.41 14.27
C SER A 83 6.99 -5.22 13.85
N THR A 84 6.80 -6.35 14.52
CA THR A 84 5.70 -7.32 14.25
C THR A 84 4.97 -7.79 15.51
N HIS A 85 5.08 -6.99 16.58
CA HIS A 85 4.45 -7.27 17.87
C HIS A 85 3.92 -6.00 18.51
N VAL A 86 3.06 -6.13 19.52
CA VAL A 86 2.63 -5.01 20.33
C VAL A 86 3.71 -4.73 21.39
N PRO A 87 4.24 -3.51 21.50
CA PRO A 87 5.22 -3.19 22.54
C PRO A 87 4.69 -3.47 23.93
N ILE A 88 5.54 -3.82 24.88
CA ILE A 88 5.12 -4.11 26.25
C ILE A 88 4.55 -2.83 26.88
N LEU A 89 3.40 -2.95 27.57
CA LEU A 89 2.80 -1.84 28.31
C LEU A 89 3.55 -1.63 29.64
N PRO A 90 4.11 -0.44 29.91
CA PRO A 90 4.69 -0.13 31.21
C PRO A 90 3.65 -0.12 32.33
N GLU A 91 4.04 -0.51 33.53
CA GLU A 91 3.18 -0.47 34.72
C GLU A 91 2.91 0.97 35.18
N ASP A 92 1.69 1.23 35.65
CA ASP A 92 1.27 2.49 36.29
C ASP A 92 1.42 3.78 35.47
N VAL A 93 1.46 3.69 34.13
CA VAL A 93 1.53 4.86 33.24
C VAL A 93 0.16 5.18 32.64
N SER A 94 -0.29 6.43 32.76
CA SER A 94 -1.50 6.91 32.09
C SER A 94 -1.18 7.97 31.04
N VAL A 95 -1.56 7.69 29.80
CA VAL A 95 -1.39 8.58 28.64
C VAL A 95 -2.73 8.92 28.00
N LEU A 96 -2.77 9.91 27.12
CA LEU A 96 -4.02 10.30 26.45
C LEU A 96 -4.60 9.16 25.59
N SER A 97 -3.74 8.38 24.94
CA SER A 97 -4.12 7.22 24.12
C SER A 97 -4.69 6.05 24.94
N SER A 98 -4.49 6.05 26.27
CA SER A 98 -5.14 5.09 27.17
C SER A 98 -6.60 5.45 27.46
N LYS A 99 -6.99 6.73 27.26
CA LYS A 99 -8.33 7.27 27.55
C LYS A 99 -9.14 7.59 26.30
N HIS A 100 -8.46 7.94 25.21
CA HIS A 100 -9.05 8.35 23.94
C HIS A 100 -8.54 7.48 22.80
N HIS A 101 -9.15 7.59 21.62
CA HIS A 101 -8.64 6.89 20.45
C HIS A 101 -7.21 7.36 20.14
N PRO A 102 -6.20 6.47 20.05
CA PRO A 102 -4.80 6.85 19.83
C PRO A 102 -4.60 7.75 18.61
N CYS A 103 -5.27 7.46 17.48
CA CYS A 103 -5.23 8.29 16.26
C CYS A 103 -5.79 9.72 16.42
N ALA A 104 -6.48 10.04 17.52
CA ALA A 104 -7.15 11.32 17.72
C ALA A 104 -6.44 12.21 18.75
N VAL A 105 -5.35 11.73 19.34
CA VAL A 105 -4.58 12.46 20.35
C VAL A 105 -3.14 12.65 19.89
N ARG A 106 -2.45 13.60 20.52
CA ARG A 106 -1.00 13.74 20.36
C ARG A 106 -0.30 12.78 21.33
N GLY A 107 0.89 12.33 20.95
CA GLY A 107 1.77 11.58 21.82
C GLY A 107 2.22 12.39 23.05
N PRO A 108 3.02 11.78 23.93
CA PRO A 108 3.52 12.42 25.14
C PRO A 108 4.24 13.74 24.87
N SER A 109 4.14 14.68 25.81
CA SER A 109 4.84 15.96 25.71
C SER A 109 6.34 15.77 25.90
N SER A 110 7.14 16.44 25.07
CA SER A 110 8.60 16.49 25.21
C SER A 110 9.06 17.25 26.47
N ASP A 111 8.14 17.94 27.15
CA ASP A 111 8.43 18.67 28.39
C ASP A 111 8.51 17.76 29.62
N LEU A 112 8.16 16.48 29.49
CA LEU A 112 8.26 15.50 30.58
C LEU A 112 9.73 15.20 30.92
N PRO A 113 10.04 14.89 32.19
CA PRO A 113 11.35 14.33 32.55
C PRO A 113 11.66 13.08 31.71
N ALA A 114 12.91 12.87 31.32
CA ALA A 114 13.29 11.83 30.36
C ALA A 114 12.78 10.42 30.71
N GLU A 115 12.82 10.02 31.99
CA GLU A 115 12.33 8.71 32.42
C GLU A 115 10.79 8.60 32.33
N GLU A 116 10.07 9.67 32.67
CA GLU A 116 8.62 9.73 32.54
C GLU A 116 8.19 9.78 31.08
N TYR A 117 8.93 10.52 30.24
CA TYR A 117 8.73 10.58 28.81
C TYR A 117 8.87 9.19 28.19
N GLU A 118 9.95 8.46 28.49
CA GLU A 118 10.20 7.13 27.92
C GLU A 118 9.07 6.15 28.26
N LYS A 119 8.65 6.13 29.53
CA LYS A 119 7.51 5.31 29.99
C LYS A 119 6.20 5.73 29.31
N ALA A 120 5.95 7.02 29.18
CA ALA A 120 4.77 7.53 28.48
C ALA A 120 4.80 7.22 26.99
N HIS A 121 5.97 7.31 26.35
CA HIS A 121 6.21 7.06 24.94
C HIS A 121 5.95 5.59 24.60
N GLN A 122 6.53 4.68 25.37
CA GLN A 122 6.29 3.25 25.23
C GLN A 122 4.81 2.88 25.46
N ALA A 123 4.16 3.48 26.46
CA ALA A 123 2.73 3.28 26.70
C ALA A 123 1.87 3.80 25.53
N ASP A 124 2.20 4.96 24.96
CA ASP A 124 1.50 5.53 23.82
C ASP A 124 1.62 4.65 22.58
N LEU A 125 2.84 4.21 22.27
CA LEU A 125 3.12 3.29 21.17
C LEU A 125 2.38 1.96 21.35
N HIS A 126 2.34 1.39 22.57
CA HIS A 126 1.54 0.20 22.87
C HIS A 126 0.08 0.38 22.45
N TYR A 127 -0.58 1.45 22.91
CA TYR A 127 -1.99 1.69 22.60
C TYR A 127 -2.21 1.97 21.11
N LEU A 128 -1.30 2.70 20.48
CA LEU A 128 -1.35 3.01 19.06
C LEU A 128 -1.25 1.74 18.20
N VAL A 129 -0.25 0.90 18.44
CA VAL A 129 -0.03 -0.36 17.71
C VAL A 129 -1.19 -1.32 17.96
N LYS A 130 -1.57 -1.53 19.22
CA LYS A 130 -2.70 -2.40 19.59
C LYS A 130 -4.02 -1.97 18.95
N LYS A 131 -4.21 -0.67 18.71
CA LYS A 131 -5.42 -0.17 18.07
C LYS A 131 -5.35 -0.23 16.54
N CYS A 132 -4.21 0.13 15.97
CA CYS A 132 -4.07 0.39 14.53
C CYS A 132 -3.52 -0.80 13.75
N GLN A 133 -2.71 -1.66 14.38
CA GLN A 133 -2.02 -2.76 13.72
C GLN A 133 -2.60 -4.13 14.01
N THR A 134 -3.36 -4.28 15.10
CA THR A 134 -4.04 -5.54 15.38
C THR A 134 -5.12 -5.82 14.35
N HIS A 135 -4.88 -6.87 13.57
CA HIS A 135 -5.81 -7.41 12.60
C HIS A 135 -7.05 -7.95 13.32
N LYS A 136 -8.22 -7.61 12.78
CA LYS A 136 -9.50 -8.20 13.19
C LYS A 136 -10.15 -8.79 11.96
N HIS A 137 -10.36 -10.09 11.96
CA HIS A 137 -10.98 -10.74 10.83
C HIS A 137 -12.38 -10.17 10.55
N LYS A 138 -12.61 -9.89 9.28
CA LYS A 138 -13.88 -9.45 8.70
C LYS A 138 -14.16 -10.29 7.47
N ASP A 139 -15.36 -10.20 6.90
CA ASP A 139 -15.74 -10.95 5.70
C ASP A 139 -14.76 -10.78 4.52
N THR A 140 -14.07 -9.65 4.45
CA THR A 140 -13.02 -9.38 3.45
C THR A 140 -11.83 -10.33 3.55
N CYS A 141 -11.55 -10.90 4.72
CA CYS A 141 -10.46 -11.86 4.94
C CYS A 141 -10.78 -13.19 4.26
N TRP A 142 -12.07 -13.53 4.18
CA TRP A 142 -12.56 -14.81 3.66
C TRP A 142 -12.98 -14.74 2.20
N LYS A 143 -12.75 -13.60 1.53
CA LYS A 143 -13.21 -13.31 0.15
C LYS A 143 -12.78 -14.39 -0.85
N HIS A 144 -11.61 -14.99 -0.67
CA HIS A 144 -11.05 -16.01 -1.56
C HIS A 144 -11.25 -17.44 -1.04
N CYS A 145 -11.82 -17.62 0.16
CA CYS A 145 -12.09 -18.94 0.70
C CYS A 145 -13.32 -19.55 0.04
N LYS A 146 -13.22 -20.80 -0.42
CA LYS A 146 -14.40 -21.54 -0.90
C LYS A 146 -15.21 -22.08 0.28
N LYS A 147 -16.50 -22.37 0.06
CA LYS A 147 -17.45 -22.80 1.11
C LYS A 147 -17.01 -24.04 1.92
N ASN A 148 -16.13 -24.88 1.36
CA ASN A 148 -15.69 -26.15 1.98
C ASN A 148 -14.19 -26.15 2.32
N GLU A 149 -13.51 -25.01 2.23
CA GLU A 149 -12.10 -24.87 2.60
C GLU A 149 -12.00 -24.27 4.00
N VAL A 150 -10.92 -24.62 4.72
CA VAL A 150 -10.58 -23.96 5.98
C VAL A 150 -10.42 -22.47 5.68
N LYS A 151 -11.06 -21.63 6.50
CA LYS A 151 -10.94 -20.18 6.38
C LYS A 151 -9.50 -19.79 6.69
N THR A 152 -8.80 -19.30 5.68
CA THR A 152 -7.45 -18.74 5.80
C THR A 152 -7.53 -17.25 5.58
N CYS A 153 -6.84 -16.47 6.41
CA CYS A 153 -6.88 -15.02 6.26
C CYS A 153 -6.21 -14.66 4.94
N ARG A 154 -6.93 -13.95 4.05
CA ARG A 154 -6.36 -13.41 2.81
C ARG A 154 -5.06 -12.62 3.02
N PHE A 155 -4.92 -11.96 4.17
CA PHE A 155 -3.76 -11.15 4.52
C PHE A 155 -2.67 -11.93 5.24
N ASN A 156 -2.89 -13.22 5.51
CA ASN A 156 -2.00 -14.09 6.27
C ASN A 156 -1.70 -13.55 7.68
N LEU A 157 -2.71 -12.96 8.34
CA LEU A 157 -2.62 -12.38 9.68
C LEU A 157 -3.45 -13.19 10.67
N ASP A 158 -3.06 -14.44 10.86
CA ASP A 158 -3.66 -15.39 11.79
C ASP A 158 -2.72 -15.57 13.00
N GLU A 159 -3.25 -15.80 14.21
CA GLU A 159 -2.44 -15.93 15.43
C GLU A 159 -1.38 -17.04 15.36
N SER A 160 -1.61 -18.07 14.55
CA SER A 160 -0.68 -19.17 14.30
C SER A 160 0.46 -18.83 13.33
N ASN A 161 0.35 -17.72 12.60
CA ASN A 161 1.35 -17.32 11.62
C ASN A 161 2.47 -16.53 12.29
N THR A 162 3.31 -17.24 13.06
CA THR A 162 4.46 -16.64 13.74
C THR A 162 5.76 -17.20 13.21
N THR A 163 6.81 -16.40 13.27
CA THR A 163 8.19 -16.76 12.93
C THR A 163 9.10 -16.08 13.95
N SER A 164 9.88 -16.85 14.69
CA SER A 164 10.64 -16.34 15.84
C SER A 164 11.83 -15.45 15.46
N GLU A 165 12.37 -15.60 14.26
CA GLU A 165 13.55 -14.87 13.79
C GLU A 165 13.54 -14.70 12.28
N THR A 166 14.23 -13.68 11.78
CA THR A 166 14.41 -13.51 10.34
C THR A 166 15.40 -14.54 9.80
N THR A 167 14.95 -15.35 8.85
CA THR A 167 15.75 -16.38 8.21
C THR A 167 15.98 -16.08 6.73
N ILE A 168 17.14 -16.49 6.23
CA ILE A 168 17.51 -16.37 4.82
C ILE A 168 17.93 -17.76 4.37
N ASP A 169 17.20 -18.31 3.41
CA ASP A 169 17.56 -19.56 2.75
C ASP A 169 18.71 -19.26 1.78
N MET A 170 19.89 -19.77 2.12
CA MET A 170 21.09 -19.55 1.33
C MET A 170 21.00 -20.25 -0.03
N GLU A 171 20.22 -21.30 -0.24
CA GLU A 171 20.10 -21.98 -1.54
C GLU A 171 19.17 -21.25 -2.49
N THR A 172 18.01 -20.82 -1.99
CA THR A 172 16.96 -20.21 -2.81
C THR A 172 17.06 -18.69 -2.88
N GLY A 173 17.66 -18.07 -1.85
CA GLY A 173 17.70 -16.62 -1.64
C GLY A 173 16.40 -16.08 -1.04
N GLU A 174 15.52 -16.96 -0.57
CA GLU A 174 14.26 -16.58 0.06
C GLU A 174 14.50 -16.02 1.47
N ILE A 175 13.79 -14.94 1.79
CA ILE A 175 13.91 -14.23 3.07
C ILE A 175 12.55 -14.33 3.77
N THR A 176 12.54 -14.94 4.94
CA THR A 176 11.36 -15.00 5.81
C THR A 176 11.59 -14.07 6.99
N LEU A 177 10.78 -13.03 7.11
CA LEU A 177 10.88 -12.06 8.21
C LEU A 177 10.44 -12.66 9.53
N GLN A 178 11.05 -12.20 10.61
CA GLN A 178 10.53 -12.39 11.95
C GLN A 178 9.10 -11.84 12.02
N HIS A 179 8.22 -12.62 12.62
CA HIS A 179 6.82 -12.25 12.84
C HIS A 179 6.39 -12.77 14.21
N LEU A 180 6.55 -11.94 15.24
CA LEU A 180 6.40 -12.37 16.64
C LEU A 180 4.93 -12.56 17.05
N GLU A 181 4.02 -11.71 16.56
CA GLU A 181 2.59 -11.85 16.79
C GLU A 181 1.82 -11.88 15.46
N GLY A 182 1.35 -13.06 15.04
CA GLY A 182 0.74 -13.29 13.72
C GLY A 182 -0.50 -12.45 13.38
N SER A 183 -1.10 -11.79 14.37
CA SER A 183 -2.24 -10.89 14.15
C SER A 183 -1.85 -9.42 13.97
N ILE A 184 -0.57 -9.07 14.03
CA ILE A 184 -0.08 -7.70 13.95
C ILE A 184 0.49 -7.44 12.55
N ASN A 185 0.03 -6.38 11.89
CA ASN A 185 0.66 -5.95 10.63
C ASN A 185 2.11 -5.53 10.88
N ASN A 186 2.97 -5.74 9.89
CA ASN A 186 4.33 -5.19 9.89
C ASN A 186 4.28 -3.66 9.95
N TYR A 187 5.02 -3.05 10.86
CA TYR A 187 5.08 -1.59 11.01
C TYR A 187 6.50 -1.14 11.36
N CYS A 188 6.77 0.15 11.18
CA CYS A 188 7.95 0.81 11.72
C CYS A 188 7.49 1.76 12.82
N GLU A 189 8.12 1.73 14.00
CA GLU A 189 7.71 2.47 15.19
C GLU A 189 7.61 3.97 14.92
N VAL A 190 8.68 4.58 14.43
CA VAL A 190 8.71 6.01 14.12
C VAL A 190 7.67 6.41 13.06
N ILE A 191 7.43 5.55 12.06
CA ILE A 191 6.45 5.83 11.01
C ILE A 191 5.04 5.80 11.59
N ILE A 192 4.67 4.77 12.37
CA ILE A 192 3.32 4.66 12.92
C ILE A 192 3.02 5.82 13.87
N GLU A 193 4.00 6.25 14.65
CA GLU A 193 3.89 7.42 15.53
C GLU A 193 3.70 8.72 14.73
N ALA A 194 4.45 8.90 13.66
CA ALA A 194 4.36 10.11 12.83
C ALA A 194 3.01 10.23 12.12
N VAL A 195 2.39 9.12 11.71
CA VAL A 195 1.12 9.14 10.95
C VAL A 195 -0.11 8.83 11.80
N CYS A 196 0.08 8.28 13.00
CA CYS A 196 -0.93 7.87 13.96
C CYS A 196 -2.08 7.04 13.35
N CYS A 197 -1.79 6.15 12.39
CA CYS A 197 -2.80 5.33 11.73
C CYS A 197 -2.22 3.95 11.33
N ASN A 198 -3.06 3.08 10.77
CA ASN A 198 -2.59 1.78 10.27
C ASN A 198 -1.59 1.98 9.13
N ILE A 199 -0.42 1.37 9.27
CA ILE A 199 0.62 1.25 8.24
C ILE A 199 0.96 -0.22 8.01
N ASP A 200 1.38 -0.56 6.79
CA ASP A 200 1.87 -1.88 6.41
C ASP A 200 3.20 -1.69 5.66
N ILE A 201 4.32 -1.96 6.33
CA ILE A 201 5.66 -1.84 5.73
C ILE A 201 6.13 -3.22 5.24
N LYS A 202 6.56 -3.28 3.97
CA LYS A 202 7.01 -4.52 3.34
C LYS A 202 8.30 -4.29 2.56
N PRO A 203 9.38 -5.02 2.88
CA PRO A 203 10.64 -4.90 2.14
C PRO A 203 10.52 -5.66 0.81
N VAL A 204 11.06 -5.07 -0.27
CA VAL A 204 10.97 -5.62 -1.62
C VAL A 204 12.28 -6.29 -2.00
N LEU A 205 12.50 -7.50 -1.48
CA LEU A 205 13.82 -8.14 -1.50
C LEU A 205 13.96 -9.27 -2.53
N SER A 206 12.86 -9.77 -3.09
CA SER A 206 12.85 -10.86 -4.07
C SER A 206 12.09 -10.49 -5.34
N GLY A 207 12.42 -11.17 -6.45
CA GLY A 207 11.78 -10.89 -7.74
C GLY A 207 10.30 -11.23 -7.74
N ALA A 208 9.92 -12.28 -7.00
CA ALA A 208 8.52 -12.65 -6.80
C ALA A 208 7.75 -11.57 -6.02
N VAL A 209 8.32 -11.05 -4.93
CA VAL A 209 7.73 -9.96 -4.14
C VAL A 209 7.65 -8.67 -4.96
N ALA A 210 8.72 -8.32 -5.68
CA ALA A 210 8.75 -7.15 -6.56
C ALA A 210 7.68 -7.22 -7.66
N LYS A 211 7.52 -8.39 -8.30
CA LYS A 211 6.48 -8.63 -9.30
C LYS A 211 5.08 -8.51 -8.70
N ALA A 212 4.83 -9.18 -7.56
CA ALA A 212 3.55 -9.14 -6.88
C ALA A 212 3.16 -7.71 -6.46
N LEU A 213 4.12 -6.95 -5.92
CA LEU A 213 3.93 -5.55 -5.56
C LEU A 213 3.72 -4.66 -6.77
N SER A 214 4.41 -4.89 -7.89
CA SER A 214 4.19 -4.13 -9.12
C SER A 214 2.73 -4.26 -9.60
N PHE A 215 2.17 -5.47 -9.57
CA PHE A 215 0.74 -5.68 -9.87
C PHE A 215 -0.16 -5.01 -8.83
N TYR A 216 0.14 -5.19 -7.55
CA TYR A 216 -0.63 -4.59 -6.45
C TYR A 216 -0.70 -3.06 -6.60
N PHE A 217 0.44 -2.38 -6.71
CA PHE A 217 0.50 -0.92 -6.89
C PHE A 217 -0.18 -0.46 -8.18
N THR A 218 0.02 -1.20 -9.29
CA THR A 218 -0.66 -0.88 -10.56
C THR A 218 -2.17 -0.92 -10.37
N ASP A 219 -2.71 -1.96 -9.73
CA ASP A 219 -4.15 -2.07 -9.44
C ASP A 219 -4.68 -0.90 -8.62
N TYR A 220 -3.89 -0.34 -7.71
CA TYR A 220 -4.27 0.85 -6.92
C TYR A 220 -4.22 2.13 -7.74
N ILE A 221 -3.17 2.32 -8.54
CA ILE A 221 -3.00 3.50 -9.40
C ILE A 221 -4.10 3.51 -10.49
N THR A 222 -4.39 2.35 -11.08
CA THR A 222 -5.36 2.23 -12.18
C THR A 222 -6.77 1.87 -11.70
N LYS A 223 -7.03 1.96 -10.39
CA LYS A 223 -8.32 1.56 -9.82
C LYS A 223 -9.42 2.46 -10.36
N SER A 224 -10.31 1.87 -11.16
CA SER A 224 -11.47 2.59 -11.69
C SER A 224 -12.29 3.20 -10.54
N THR A 225 -12.52 4.51 -10.62
CA THR A 225 -13.43 5.22 -9.71
C THR A 225 -14.88 4.78 -9.88
N LEU A 226 -15.23 4.18 -11.03
CA LEU A 226 -16.57 3.70 -11.33
C LEU A 226 -16.73 2.21 -10.96
N LYS A 227 -17.52 1.94 -9.91
CA LYS A 227 -17.92 0.57 -9.55
C LYS A 227 -18.94 0.03 -10.55
N SER A 228 -18.81 -1.25 -10.94
CA SER A 228 -19.67 -1.86 -11.98
C SER A 228 -21.17 -1.76 -11.68
N HIS A 229 -21.61 -1.86 -10.42
CA HIS A 229 -23.04 -1.71 -10.08
C HIS A 229 -23.56 -0.30 -10.35
N VAL A 230 -22.76 0.74 -10.14
CA VAL A 230 -23.10 2.13 -10.49
C VAL A 230 -23.23 2.26 -12.01
N ALA A 231 -22.31 1.64 -12.76
CA ALA A 231 -22.41 1.58 -14.22
C ALA A 231 -23.70 0.91 -14.69
N TYR A 232 -24.07 -0.23 -14.08
CA TYR A 232 -25.31 -0.94 -14.41
C TYR A 232 -26.58 -0.16 -14.04
N THR A 233 -26.64 0.48 -12.86
CA THR A 233 -27.78 1.31 -12.47
C THR A 233 -27.93 2.54 -13.38
N ALA A 234 -26.81 3.14 -13.80
CA ALA A 234 -26.82 4.24 -14.75
C ALA A 234 -27.30 3.81 -16.14
N LEU A 235 -26.86 2.64 -16.62
CA LEU A 235 -27.36 2.00 -17.85
C LEU A 235 -28.86 1.73 -17.77
N GLU A 236 -29.33 1.10 -16.69
CA GLU A 236 -30.75 0.81 -16.47
C GLU A 236 -31.58 2.10 -16.47
N THR A 237 -31.12 3.13 -15.75
CA THR A 237 -31.77 4.45 -15.69
C THR A 237 -31.85 5.10 -17.07
N ALA A 238 -30.78 5.02 -17.86
CA ALA A 238 -30.72 5.57 -19.20
C ALA A 238 -31.66 4.85 -20.17
N VAL A 239 -31.73 3.50 -20.09
CA VAL A 239 -32.63 2.67 -20.91
C VAL A 239 -34.09 2.94 -20.55
N LYS A 240 -34.46 3.01 -19.27
CA LYS A 240 -35.82 3.36 -18.84
C LYS A 240 -36.27 4.72 -19.39
N LYS A 241 -35.43 5.76 -19.26
CA LYS A 241 -35.66 7.11 -19.80
C LYS A 241 -35.66 7.20 -21.34
N MET A 242 -35.36 6.11 -22.04
CA MET A 242 -35.36 6.03 -23.50
C MET A 242 -36.53 5.22 -24.03
N GLY A 243 -36.98 4.18 -23.31
CA GLY A 243 -38.18 3.41 -23.65
C GLY A 243 -39.48 4.22 -23.61
N GLU A 244 -39.45 5.42 -23.02
CA GLU A 244 -40.54 6.40 -23.05
C GLU A 244 -40.65 7.17 -24.37
N PHE A 245 -39.69 7.03 -25.30
CA PHE A 245 -39.70 7.70 -26.61
C PHE A 245 -39.88 6.68 -27.74
N ASP A 246 -40.98 6.80 -28.48
CA ASP A 246 -41.30 5.98 -29.66
C ASP A 246 -40.49 6.48 -30.88
N ILE A 247 -39.66 5.63 -31.50
CA ILE A 247 -38.64 6.07 -32.48
C ILE A 247 -38.71 5.29 -33.79
N LYS A 248 -38.75 6.02 -34.90
CA LYS A 248 -38.71 5.50 -36.28
C LYS A 248 -37.31 4.99 -36.65
N ALA A 249 -37.25 4.00 -37.55
CA ALA A 249 -36.06 3.20 -37.86
C ALA A 249 -34.83 3.96 -38.43
N GLU A 250 -35.01 5.17 -38.96
CA GLU A 250 -33.94 5.95 -39.60
C GLU A 250 -33.01 6.67 -38.59
N ASP A 251 -33.41 6.79 -37.32
CA ASP A 251 -32.70 7.57 -36.30
C ASP A 251 -31.85 6.75 -35.31
N LYS A 252 -31.56 5.48 -35.65
CA LYS A 252 -30.89 4.52 -34.76
C LYS A 252 -29.51 4.99 -34.27
N ILE A 253 -28.73 5.67 -35.11
CA ILE A 253 -27.40 6.17 -34.72
C ILE A 253 -27.53 7.36 -33.74
N ALA A 254 -28.47 8.27 -33.99
CA ALA A 254 -28.75 9.38 -33.07
C ALA A 254 -29.28 8.86 -31.73
N HIS A 255 -30.10 7.81 -31.76
CA HIS A 255 -30.60 7.12 -30.58
C HIS A 255 -29.47 6.47 -29.75
N VAL A 256 -28.56 5.74 -30.38
CA VAL A 256 -27.40 5.12 -29.70
C VAL A 256 -26.49 6.18 -29.08
N LYS A 257 -26.21 7.28 -29.79
CA LYS A 257 -25.43 8.41 -29.23
C LYS A 257 -26.12 9.03 -28.01
N ARG A 258 -27.45 9.24 -28.07
CA ARG A 258 -28.24 9.72 -26.93
C ARG A 258 -28.26 8.74 -25.75
N LEU A 259 -28.30 7.44 -26.02
CA LEU A 259 -28.21 6.41 -24.98
C LEU A 259 -26.88 6.54 -24.23
N LEU A 260 -25.77 6.53 -24.99
CA LEU A 260 -24.42 6.63 -24.42
C LEU A 260 -24.25 7.91 -23.61
N GLN A 261 -24.74 9.05 -24.12
CA GLN A 261 -24.70 10.32 -23.39
C GLN A 261 -25.52 10.27 -22.09
N LYS A 262 -26.73 9.72 -22.12
CA LYS A 262 -27.57 9.57 -20.91
C LYS A 262 -26.95 8.61 -19.90
N CYS A 263 -26.36 7.50 -20.37
CA CYS A 263 -25.59 6.58 -19.51
C CYS A 263 -24.41 7.32 -18.87
N ALA A 264 -23.62 8.07 -19.65
CA ALA A 264 -22.47 8.81 -19.14
C ALA A 264 -22.88 9.86 -18.09
N ASN A 265 -23.90 10.65 -18.38
CA ASN A 265 -24.42 11.65 -17.43
C ASN A 265 -24.99 11.00 -16.17
N ALA A 266 -25.72 9.88 -16.31
CA ALA A 266 -26.25 9.13 -15.17
C ALA A 266 -25.12 8.57 -14.30
N MET A 267 -24.08 7.99 -14.91
CA MET A 267 -22.90 7.47 -14.22
C MET A 267 -22.21 8.56 -13.39
N ILE A 268 -22.01 9.75 -13.96
CA ILE A 268 -21.42 10.89 -13.24
C ILE A 268 -22.35 11.37 -12.12
N SER A 269 -23.65 11.51 -12.39
CA SER A 269 -24.61 12.04 -11.41
C SER A 269 -24.88 11.11 -10.22
N GLN A 270 -24.72 9.80 -10.41
CA GLN A 270 -24.91 8.79 -9.37
C GLN A 270 -23.59 8.40 -8.70
N GLN A 271 -22.47 9.01 -9.10
CA GLN A 271 -21.19 8.75 -8.49
C GLN A 271 -21.12 9.41 -7.11
N GLU A 272 -21.15 8.59 -6.07
CA GLU A 272 -20.85 9.03 -4.71
C GLU A 272 -19.34 9.13 -4.53
N LEU A 273 -18.88 10.30 -4.10
CA LEU A 273 -17.50 10.55 -3.69
C LEU A 273 -17.41 10.60 -2.17
N ALA A 274 -16.28 10.16 -1.63
CA ALA A 274 -16.06 10.25 -0.19
C ALA A 274 -15.86 11.70 0.25
N GLY A 275 -16.37 12.06 1.42
CA GLY A 275 -16.17 13.42 1.96
C GLY A 275 -14.69 13.82 2.09
N ALA A 276 -13.82 12.88 2.45
CA ALA A 276 -12.38 13.13 2.55
C ALA A 276 -11.72 13.37 1.17
N GLU A 277 -12.18 12.66 0.13
CA GLU A 277 -11.71 12.85 -1.25
C GLU A 277 -12.14 14.21 -1.79
N VAL A 278 -13.41 14.57 -1.58
CA VAL A 278 -13.93 15.89 -1.96
C VAL A 278 -13.17 16.99 -1.22
N ALA A 279 -12.95 16.85 0.09
CA ALA A 279 -12.20 17.82 0.87
C ALA A 279 -10.75 17.95 0.36
N SER A 280 -10.08 16.84 0.05
CA SER A 280 -8.73 16.84 -0.51
C SER A 280 -8.66 17.61 -1.83
N HIS A 281 -9.64 17.39 -2.72
CA HIS A 281 -9.73 18.09 -3.99
C HIS A 281 -10.01 19.59 -3.82
N LEU A 282 -10.94 19.95 -2.94
CA LEU A 282 -11.28 21.35 -2.65
C LEU A 282 -10.14 22.12 -1.97
N LEU A 283 -9.30 21.43 -1.21
CA LEU A 283 -8.10 21.98 -0.58
C LEU A 283 -6.88 21.96 -1.51
N GLU A 284 -7.05 21.56 -2.78
CA GLU A 284 -5.99 21.47 -3.78
C GLU A 284 -4.79 20.63 -3.31
N LEU A 285 -5.06 19.57 -2.54
CA LEU A 285 -4.02 18.64 -2.10
C LEU A 285 -3.62 17.72 -3.26
N GLU A 286 -2.32 17.47 -3.37
CA GLU A 286 -1.76 16.51 -4.32
C GLU A 286 -2.26 15.08 -4.04
N ASP A 287 -2.59 14.36 -5.10
CA ASP A 287 -3.01 12.96 -5.09
C ASP A 287 -1.86 11.99 -5.38
N HIS A 288 -0.68 12.51 -5.73
CA HIS A 288 0.54 11.73 -5.92
C HIS A 288 1.79 12.55 -5.55
N PHE A 289 2.84 11.86 -5.14
CA PHE A 289 4.09 12.44 -4.70
C PHE A 289 5.24 11.67 -5.35
N THR A 290 6.09 12.38 -6.08
CA THR A 290 7.19 11.76 -6.82
C THR A 290 8.49 12.47 -6.54
N SER A 291 9.59 11.73 -6.55
CA SER A 291 10.94 12.29 -6.46
C SER A 291 11.61 12.46 -7.83
N HIS A 292 11.04 11.84 -8.87
CA HIS A 292 11.53 11.87 -10.24
C HIS A 292 10.42 12.30 -11.21
N THR A 293 10.84 12.77 -12.37
CA THR A 293 9.96 13.00 -13.52
C THR A 293 9.86 11.74 -14.36
N PHE A 294 8.64 11.41 -14.80
CA PHE A 294 8.39 10.24 -15.63
C PHE A 294 8.10 10.64 -17.08
N ASN A 295 8.44 9.75 -18.01
CA ASN A 295 8.08 9.89 -19.42
C ASN A 295 6.87 9.02 -19.74
N ASN A 296 6.04 9.47 -20.67
CA ASN A 296 4.91 8.68 -21.15
C ASN A 296 5.42 7.46 -21.92
N LEU A 297 5.02 6.28 -21.46
CA LEU A 297 5.21 5.03 -22.19
C LEU A 297 3.93 4.68 -22.94
N TYR A 298 3.97 4.77 -24.27
CA TYR A 298 2.86 4.33 -25.11
C TYR A 298 2.82 2.80 -25.16
N TRP A 299 2.05 2.21 -24.24
CA TRP A 299 2.07 0.78 -23.94
C TRP A 299 1.96 -0.10 -25.19
N THR A 300 0.98 0.14 -26.07
CA THR A 300 0.76 -0.67 -27.27
C THR A 300 1.93 -0.61 -28.27
N SER A 301 2.54 0.56 -28.43
CA SER A 301 3.73 0.72 -29.28
C SER A 301 4.95 0.03 -28.69
N PHE A 302 5.10 0.13 -27.36
CA PHE A 302 6.18 -0.53 -26.64
C PHE A 302 6.04 -2.06 -26.66
N GLU A 303 4.85 -2.58 -26.37
CA GLU A 303 4.51 -4.01 -26.45
C GLU A 303 4.79 -4.55 -27.86
N HIS A 304 4.37 -3.85 -28.91
CA HIS A 304 4.66 -4.24 -30.28
C HIS A 304 6.17 -4.26 -30.61
N ALA A 305 6.93 -3.30 -30.06
CA ALA A 305 8.37 -3.26 -30.23
C ALA A 305 9.10 -4.39 -29.48
N ILE A 306 8.61 -4.77 -28.30
CA ILE A 306 9.09 -5.93 -27.52
C ILE A 306 8.78 -7.21 -28.29
N GLU A 307 7.52 -7.43 -28.69
CA GLU A 307 7.07 -8.63 -29.41
C GLU A 307 7.81 -8.84 -30.74
N LYS A 308 8.23 -7.75 -31.40
CA LYS A 308 9.07 -7.84 -32.60
C LYS A 308 10.49 -8.32 -32.32
N GLN A 309 11.05 -8.00 -31.15
CA GLN A 309 12.42 -8.33 -30.75
C GLN A 309 12.51 -9.67 -30.04
N ASP A 310 11.53 -9.96 -29.18
CA ASP A 310 11.41 -11.16 -28.37
C ASP A 310 9.95 -11.65 -28.41
N PRO A 311 9.52 -12.29 -29.51
CA PRO A 311 8.14 -12.71 -29.70
C PRO A 311 7.74 -13.74 -28.65
N SER A 312 6.58 -13.54 -28.04
CA SER A 312 6.05 -14.47 -27.05
C SER A 312 5.93 -15.88 -27.63
N PRO A 313 6.43 -16.92 -26.93
CA PRO A 313 6.28 -18.31 -27.36
C PRO A 313 4.82 -18.70 -27.62
N GLU A 314 3.87 -18.04 -26.95
CA GLU A 314 2.43 -18.26 -27.11
C GLU A 314 1.87 -17.66 -28.41
N CYS A 315 2.48 -16.59 -28.93
CA CYS A 315 2.09 -15.94 -30.18
C CYS A 315 2.64 -16.65 -31.43
N SER A 316 3.63 -17.54 -31.26
CA SER A 316 4.22 -18.34 -32.35
C SER A 316 3.31 -19.46 -32.88
N LYS A 317 2.19 -19.76 -32.20
CA LYS A 317 1.18 -20.72 -32.69
C LYS A 317 0.10 -20.01 -33.50
N LYS A 318 0.44 -19.61 -34.71
CA LYS A 318 -0.55 -19.46 -35.79
C LYS A 318 -0.21 -20.44 -36.90
N SER A 319 -0.93 -21.56 -36.91
CA SER A 319 -1.17 -22.37 -38.11
C SER A 319 -1.97 -21.57 -39.13
#